data_AF-A0A7Y3M3S0-F1
#
_entry.id   AF-A0A7Y3M3S0-F1
#
_cell.length_a   1.000
_cell.length_b   1.000
_cell.length_c   1.000
_cell.angle_alpha   90.00
_cell.angle_beta   90.00
_cell.angle_gamma   90.00
#
_symmetry.space_group_name_H-M   'P 1'
#
loop_
_entity.id
_entity.type
_entity.pdbx_description
1 polymer ?
#
loop_
_entity_poly.entity_id
_entity_poly.type
_entity_poly.pdbx_seq_one_letter_code
_entity_poly.pdbx_strand_id
1 'polypeptide(L)'
;WFFRQVKHYFETGEHMKPVSMAERVDAARRHLTMAIEWKGEKLGVFETRRHYTNYFRGIPHFKEHRLKMVTSDDAQDVFNAFDEVLDKFADHQFV
;
A
#
# COMPACT_ATOMS: atom_id res chain seq x y z
N TRP A 1 7.07 -2.20 -6.70
CA TRP A 1 6.62 -2.78 -7.99
C TRP A 1 7.10 -2.01 -9.21
N PHE A 2 7.12 -0.67 -9.22
CA PHE A 2 7.49 0.12 -10.41
C PHE A 2 8.82 -0.32 -11.06
N PHE A 3 9.90 -0.42 -10.28
CA PHE A 3 11.19 -0.89 -10.82
C PHE A 3 11.13 -2.33 -11.37
N ARG A 4 10.28 -3.21 -10.84
CA ARG A 4 10.05 -4.56 -11.38
C ARG A 4 9.41 -4.48 -12.77
N GLN A 5 8.42 -3.60 -12.94
CA GLN A 5 7.75 -3.37 -14.23
C GLN A 5 8.71 -2.79 -15.26
N VAL A 6 9.55 -1.82 -14.87
CA VAL A 6 10.58 -1.24 -15.74
C VAL A 6 11.55 -2.32 -16.21
N LYS A 7 12.11 -3.12 -15.29
CA LYS A 7 13.02 -4.22 -15.63
C LYS A 7 12.38 -5.22 -16.59
N HIS A 8 11.15 -5.65 -16.32
CA HIS A 8 10.42 -6.56 -17.19
C HIS A 8 10.24 -6.02 -18.61
N TYR A 9 9.90 -4.74 -18.75
CA TYR A 9 9.77 -4.11 -20.06
C TYR A 9 11.11 -4.08 -20.82
N PHE A 10 12.21 -3.75 -20.14
CA PHE A 10 13.54 -3.80 -20.76
C PHE A 10 13.96 -5.20 -21.20
N GLU A 11 13.52 -6.24 -20.47
CA GLU A 11 13.87 -7.64 -20.76
C GLU A 11 13.00 -8.27 -21.86
N THR A 12 11.72 -7.90 -21.93
CA THR A 12 10.72 -8.61 -22.77
C THR A 12 10.13 -7.75 -23.87
N GLY A 13 10.22 -6.42 -23.78
CA GLY A 13 9.50 -5.49 -24.64
C GLY A 13 8.00 -5.37 -24.33
N GLU A 14 7.50 -6.09 -23.34
CA GLU A 14 6.08 -6.12 -22.97
C GLU A 14 5.83 -5.44 -21.61
N HIS A 15 4.65 -4.83 -21.47
CA HIS A 15 4.24 -4.26 -20.18
C HIS A 15 3.69 -5.37 -19.25
N MET A 16 4.16 -5.40 -18.01
CA MET A 16 3.55 -6.23 -16.97
C MET A 16 2.08 -5.84 -16.76
N LYS A 17 1.27 -6.82 -16.35
CA LYS A 17 -0.06 -6.56 -15.83
C LYS A 17 -0.05 -5.52 -14.71
N PRO A 18 -1.12 -4.71 -14.58
CA PRO A 18 -1.29 -3.80 -13.47
C PRO A 18 -1.16 -4.52 -12.12
N VAL A 19 -0.61 -3.82 -11.13
CA VAL A 19 -0.39 -4.36 -9.79
C VAL A 19 -1.73 -4.48 -9.07
N SER A 20 -2.01 -5.68 -8.58
CA SER A 20 -3.26 -6.02 -7.88
C SER A 20 -3.42 -5.27 -6.55
N MET A 21 -4.63 -5.26 -6.00
CA MET A 21 -4.87 -4.69 -4.67
C MET A 21 -4.04 -5.41 -3.61
N ALA A 22 -3.97 -6.74 -3.68
CA ALA A 22 -3.19 -7.57 -2.77
C ALA A 22 -1.70 -7.20 -2.77
N GLU A 23 -1.10 -7.03 -3.94
CA GLU A 23 0.31 -6.63 -4.05
C GLU A 23 0.57 -5.20 -3.55
N ARG A 24 -0.39 -4.27 -3.71
CA ARG A 24 -0.29 -2.91 -3.18
C ARG A 24 -0.36 -2.90 -1.66
N VAL A 25 -1.30 -3.66 -1.08
CA VAL A 25 -1.42 -3.81 0.37
C VAL A 25 -0.18 -4.47 0.96
N ASP A 26 0.32 -5.55 0.34
CA ASP A 26 1.54 -6.22 0.79
C ASP A 26 2.74 -5.25 0.81
N ALA A 27 2.90 -4.46 -0.25
CA ALA A 27 3.96 -3.46 -0.31
C ALA A 27 3.80 -2.35 0.74
N ALA A 28 2.57 -1.93 1.07
CA ALA A 28 2.29 -0.95 2.12
C ALA A 28 2.55 -1.54 3.51
N ARG A 29 2.11 -2.78 3.75
CA ARG A 29 2.33 -3.54 4.99
C ARG A 29 3.80 -3.73 5.25
N ARG A 30 4.56 -4.20 4.27
CA ARG A 30 6.01 -4.36 4.35
C ARG A 30 6.71 -3.04 4.66
N HIS A 31 6.29 -1.93 4.07
CA HIS A 31 6.86 -0.62 4.37
C HIS A 31 6.61 -0.23 5.83
N LEU A 32 5.39 -0.38 6.34
CA LEU A 32 5.09 -0.11 7.75
C LEU A 32 5.92 -1.02 8.68
N THR A 33 5.95 -2.33 8.43
CA THR A 33 6.74 -3.29 9.22
C THR A 33 8.21 -2.88 9.29
N MET A 34 8.86 -2.64 8.14
CA MET A 34 10.27 -2.25 8.11
C MET A 34 10.51 -0.89 8.80
N ALA A 35 9.58 0.06 8.68
CA ALA A 35 9.70 1.36 9.32
C ALA A 35 9.61 1.22 10.86
N ILE A 36 8.72 0.37 11.36
CA ILE A 36 8.59 0.05 12.80
C ILE A 36 9.85 -0.67 13.29
N GLU A 37 10.31 -1.70 12.59
CA GLU A 37 11.52 -2.47 12.95
C GLU A 37 12.75 -1.56 13.03
N TRP A 38 12.87 -0.59 12.13
CA TRP A 38 14.02 0.32 12.11
C TRP A 38 13.92 1.46 13.11
N LYS A 39 12.74 2.10 13.22
CA LYS A 39 12.58 3.41 13.89
C LYS A 39 11.76 3.35 15.18
N GLY A 40 11.23 2.17 15.52
CA GLY A 40 10.20 2.02 16.53
C GLY A 40 8.82 2.41 16.01
N GLU A 41 7.81 1.98 16.74
CA GLU A 41 6.41 2.01 16.29
C GLU A 41 5.92 3.42 15.94
N LYS A 42 6.02 4.36 16.89
CA LYS A 42 5.50 5.72 16.73
C LYS A 42 6.07 6.42 15.50
N LEU A 43 7.39 6.35 15.31
CA LEU A 43 8.04 7.01 14.18
C LEU A 43 7.76 6.27 12.87
N GLY A 44 7.72 4.93 12.90
CA GLY A 44 7.35 4.10 11.76
C GLY A 44 5.95 4.39 11.23
N VAL A 45 4.95 4.47 12.12
CA VAL A 45 3.58 4.85 11.76
C VAL A 45 3.55 6.26 11.18
N PHE A 46 4.16 7.24 11.84
CA PHE A 46 4.01 8.65 11.44
C PHE A 46 4.66 8.96 10.09
N GLU A 47 5.85 8.41 9.84
CA GLU A 47 6.55 8.64 8.57
C GLU A 47 5.88 7.94 7.39
N THR A 48 5.21 6.79 7.62
CA THR A 48 4.59 6.02 6.55
C THR A 48 3.29 6.63 6.02
N ARG A 49 2.58 7.46 6.81
CA ARG A 49 1.28 8.08 6.47
C ARG A 49 1.24 8.73 5.10
N ARG A 50 2.25 9.54 4.78
CA ARG A 50 2.31 10.30 3.51
C ARG A 50 2.38 9.39 2.27
N HIS A 51 2.78 8.12 2.45
CA HIS A 51 3.00 7.19 1.36
C HIS A 51 1.72 6.43 0.97
N TYR A 52 0.71 6.34 1.84
CA TYR A 52 -0.53 5.59 1.55
C TYR A 52 -1.32 6.14 0.37
N THR A 53 -1.26 7.45 0.12
CA THR A 53 -1.83 8.04 -1.10
C THR A 53 -1.23 7.44 -2.37
N ASN A 54 0.06 7.07 -2.38
CA ASN A 54 0.73 6.50 -3.54
C ASN A 54 0.38 5.01 -3.73
N TYR A 55 0.28 4.24 -2.65
CA TYR A 55 -0.12 2.84 -2.70
C TYR A 55 -1.55 2.69 -3.24
N PHE A 56 -2.45 3.57 -2.82
CA PHE A 56 -3.90 3.45 -3.03
C PHE A 56 -4.48 4.56 -3.94
N ARG A 57 -3.69 5.07 -4.88
CA ARG A 57 -4.14 6.05 -5.87
C ARG A 57 -5.08 5.40 -6.90
N GLY A 58 -6.13 6.12 -7.29
CA GLY A 58 -7.01 5.74 -8.40
C GLY A 58 -8.18 4.83 -8.01
N ILE A 59 -8.37 4.56 -6.73
CA ILE A 59 -9.44 3.71 -6.23
C ILE A 59 -10.68 4.58 -5.90
N PRO A 60 -11.84 4.35 -6.55
CA PRO A 60 -13.08 5.03 -6.21
C PRO A 60 -13.49 4.76 -4.75
N HIS A 61 -14.12 5.75 -4.11
CA HIS A 61 -14.65 5.62 -2.74
C HIS A 61 -13.64 5.22 -1.65
N PHE A 62 -12.33 5.40 -1.88
CA PHE A 62 -11.27 4.98 -0.96
C PHE A 62 -10.97 5.97 0.19
N LYS A 63 -11.61 7.15 0.20
CA LYS A 63 -11.28 8.26 1.11
C LYS A 63 -11.33 7.84 2.58
N GLU A 64 -12.37 7.09 2.98
CA GLU A 64 -12.56 6.66 4.37
C GLU A 64 -11.43 5.75 4.84
N HIS A 65 -11.05 4.75 4.04
CA HIS A 65 -9.97 3.81 4.37
C HIS A 65 -8.62 4.50 4.48
N ARG A 66 -8.31 5.39 3.53
CA ARG A 66 -7.09 6.20 3.62
C ARG A 66 -7.07 7.08 4.86
N LEU A 67 -8.21 7.65 5.25
CA LEU A 67 -8.30 8.49 6.44
C LEU A 67 -7.89 7.70 7.68
N LYS A 68 -8.44 6.49 7.88
CA LYS A 68 -8.05 5.58 8.98
C LYS A 68 -6.52 5.41 9.02
N MET A 69 -5.90 5.06 7.89
CA MET A 69 -4.45 4.83 7.81
C MET A 69 -3.60 6.07 8.15
N VAL A 70 -4.05 7.28 7.81
CA VAL A 70 -3.26 8.51 8.01
C VAL A 70 -3.55 9.22 9.34
N THR A 71 -4.59 8.81 10.07
CA THR A 71 -4.93 9.39 11.38
C THR A 71 -4.66 8.46 12.56
N SER A 72 -4.52 7.14 12.34
CA SER A 72 -4.20 6.19 13.41
C SER A 72 -2.78 6.39 13.94
N ASP A 73 -2.64 6.47 15.26
CA ASP A 73 -1.35 6.56 15.97
C ASP A 73 -0.77 5.18 16.32
N ASP A 74 -1.59 4.13 16.28
CA ASP A 74 -1.25 2.75 16.61
C ASP A 74 -1.01 1.93 15.32
N ALA A 75 0.04 1.10 15.29
CA ALA A 75 0.35 0.32 14.11
C ALA A 75 -0.68 -0.77 13.81
N GLN A 76 -1.26 -1.39 14.84
CA GLN A 76 -2.28 -2.42 14.69
C GLN A 76 -3.52 -1.87 14.00
N ASP A 77 -3.94 -0.64 14.32
CA ASP A 77 -5.06 0.01 13.63
C ASP A 77 -4.77 0.22 12.13
N VAL A 78 -3.54 0.55 11.77
CA VAL A 78 -3.14 0.69 10.37
C VAL A 78 -3.11 -0.67 9.66
N PHE A 79 -2.62 -1.73 10.34
CA PHE A 79 -2.68 -3.09 9.80
C PHE A 79 -4.12 -3.57 9.60
N ASN A 80 -5.02 -3.29 10.55
CA ASN A 80 -6.44 -3.60 10.43
C ASN A 80 -7.08 -2.84 9.25
N ALA A 81 -6.69 -1.59 9.02
CA ALA A 81 -7.15 -0.83 7.86
C ALA A 81 -6.66 -1.44 6.53
N PHE A 82 -5.48 -2.06 6.50
CA PHE A 82 -5.01 -2.82 5.33
C PHE A 82 -5.85 -4.08 5.10
N ASP A 83 -6.22 -4.80 6.16
CA ASP A 83 -7.08 -5.99 6.06
C ASP A 83 -8.47 -5.62 5.54
N GLU A 84 -9.08 -4.54 6.07
CA GLU A 84 -10.36 -4.02 5.57
C GLU A 84 -10.29 -3.66 4.08
N VAL A 85 -9.17 -3.11 3.62
CA VAL A 85 -8.97 -2.77 2.20
C VAL A 85 -8.82 -4.02 1.33
N LEU A 86 -8.15 -5.07 1.81
CA LEU A 86 -8.10 -6.34 1.11
C LEU A 86 -9.50 -6.91 0.93
N ASP A 87 -10.30 -6.94 1.99
CA ASP A 87 -11.64 -7.51 1.96
C ASP A 87 -12.58 -6.73 1.03
N LYS A 88 -12.56 -5.40 1.10
CA LYS A 88 -13.51 -4.55 0.35
C LYS A 88 -13.12 -4.29 -1.10
N PHE A 89 -11.84 -4.41 -1.44
CA PHE A 89 -11.32 -4.05 -2.76
C PHE A 89 -10.51 -5.16 -3.44
N ALA A 90 -10.62 -6.41 -2.99
CA ALA A 90 -9.94 -7.57 -3.57
C ALA A 90 -10.09 -7.63 -5.11
N ASP A 91 -11.31 -7.39 -5.59
CA ASP A 91 -11.67 -7.51 -7.01
C ASP A 91 -11.43 -6.23 -7.82
N HIS A 92 -10.87 -5.18 -7.20
CA HIS A 92 -10.62 -3.92 -7.90
C HIS A 92 -9.60 -4.11 -9.02
N GLN A 93 -10.03 -3.83 -10.25
CA GLN A 93 -9.20 -3.88 -11.43
C GLN A 93 -8.53 -2.54 -11.66
N PHE A 94 -7.20 -2.52 -11.57
CA PHE A 94 -6.40 -1.36 -11.95
C PHE A 94 -6.18 -1.35 -13.46
N VAL A 95 -6.32 -0.18 -14.08
CA VAL A 95 -6.07 0.06 -15.50
C VAL A 95 -4.79 0.87 -15.66
#